data_AF-A0A822JL85-F1
#
_entry.id   AF-A0A822JL85-F1
#
_cell.length_a   1.000
_cell.length_b   1.000
_cell.length_c   1.000
_cell.angle_alpha   90.00
_cell.angle_beta   90.00
_cell.angle_gamma   90.00
#
_symmetry.space_group_name_H-M   'P 1'
#
loop_
_entity.id
_entity.type
_entity.pdbx_description
1 polymer ?
#
loop_
_entity_poly.entity_id
_entity_poly.type
_entity_poly.pdbx_seq_one_letter_code
_entity_poly.pdbx_strand_id
1 'polypeptide(L)'
;MEEEKKIRKPRGIAKLIPGKCIACGARCQSSCPEDAIEMNDKGEPIINIEKCIGCRKCVKVCPAEALEMFYTPEEQKILAQLAASAKGTDTIEVSIGEASALDQIKEYRGVWVFVEHTEGEPATVSWELLGAGGKLAKTLGVELCSVVVGDKVEQLCQESVAYGASRVYLMDAPVFHYYRTETYNKAICYLVKKYKPEILLMGATGLGRDLAGAVATKLNTGLTADCTGLDVDDKGFLLQTRPAFGGNIMATIFTERTRPQMSTVRPHVMLLPCKDTSHKGEIIRESFQIKEEDVSVKVLEVIKDQRAECDIAAAEVIVSGGRGMQGSENFVMLQQLADELGGVVGCSRAVVEAGWMPAERQVGQTGKTVRPKIYIACGISGAIQHLVGMQSSDVIIAINQDKNAPIFEVATYGIVGDVFQVVPAIIEYIRDIRTGKICSKSENIIGSKLC
;
A
#
# COMPACT_ATOMS: atom_id res chain seq x y z
N MET A 1 -7.59 36.46 59.50
CA MET A 1 -7.72 35.88 58.15
C MET A 1 -7.14 36.88 57.17
N GLU A 2 -5.83 36.90 57.02
CA GLU A 2 -5.17 37.68 55.97
C GLU A 2 -5.19 36.82 54.70
N GLU A 3 -5.84 37.34 53.66
CA GLU A 3 -5.96 36.68 52.37
C GLU A 3 -4.56 36.47 51.75
N GLU A 4 -4.21 35.22 51.49
CA GLU A 4 -3.00 34.85 50.75
C GLU A 4 -3.00 35.52 49.37
N LYS A 5 -2.12 36.51 49.18
CA LYS A 5 -1.85 37.12 47.87
C LYS A 5 -1.30 36.05 46.92
N LYS A 6 -2.15 35.54 46.03
CA LYS A 6 -1.74 34.68 44.91
C LYS A 6 -0.63 35.35 44.09
N ILE A 7 0.57 34.79 44.14
CA ILE A 7 1.73 35.23 43.37
C ILE A 7 1.47 34.97 41.88
N ARG A 8 1.34 36.02 41.08
CA ARG A 8 1.12 35.92 39.62
C ARG A 8 2.45 35.63 38.91
N LYS A 9 2.45 34.67 37.97
CA LYS A 9 3.64 34.36 37.14
C LYS A 9 4.06 35.60 36.33
N PRO A 10 5.32 36.07 36.44
CA PRO A 10 5.80 37.20 35.65
C PRO A 10 5.90 36.82 34.18
N ARG A 11 5.45 37.73 33.30
CA ARG A 11 5.32 37.46 31.85
C ARG A 11 6.56 37.82 31.03
N GLY A 12 7.54 38.49 31.64
CA GLY A 12 8.78 38.92 30.99
C GLY A 12 8.54 40.01 29.95
N ILE A 13 9.60 40.71 29.57
CA ILE A 13 9.58 41.86 28.65
C ILE A 13 10.41 41.51 27.42
N ALA A 14 9.91 41.84 26.23
CA ALA A 14 10.65 41.60 25.00
C ALA A 14 11.85 42.56 24.90
N LYS A 15 13.02 42.04 24.51
CA LYS A 15 14.25 42.80 24.32
C LYS A 15 14.90 42.44 22.99
N LEU A 16 15.46 43.44 22.30
CA LEU A 16 16.20 43.24 21.07
C LEU A 16 17.64 42.77 21.38
N ILE A 17 18.08 41.72 20.68
CA ILE A 17 19.48 41.29 20.68
C ILE A 17 20.26 42.21 19.72
N PRO A 18 21.27 42.95 20.20
CA PRO A 18 22.02 43.89 19.38
C PRO A 18 22.71 43.16 18.21
N GLY A 19 22.58 43.71 17.00
CA GLY A 19 23.23 43.20 15.78
C GLY A 19 22.54 42.04 15.05
N LYS A 20 21.43 41.49 15.58
CA LYS A 20 20.66 40.43 14.92
C LYS A 20 19.45 40.93 14.10
N CYS A 21 19.11 42.21 14.21
CA CYS A 21 17.97 42.76 13.47
C CYS A 21 18.31 42.94 11.99
N ILE A 22 17.48 42.38 11.11
CA ILE A 22 17.63 42.52 9.65
C ILE A 22 16.74 43.60 9.03
N ALA A 23 16.12 44.48 9.85
CA ALA A 23 15.25 45.57 9.41
C ALA A 23 14.17 45.15 8.37
N CYS A 24 13.50 44.02 8.60
CA CYS A 24 12.55 43.40 7.65
C CYS A 24 11.21 44.14 7.41
N GLY A 25 11.14 45.44 7.73
CA GLY A 25 9.97 46.28 7.45
C GLY A 25 8.82 46.16 8.46
N ALA A 26 9.08 46.46 9.74
CA ALA A 26 8.03 46.70 10.75
C ALA A 26 7.07 45.55 11.13
N ARG A 27 7.33 44.30 10.73
CA ARG A 27 6.46 43.14 11.07
C ARG A 27 6.27 42.92 12.58
N CYS A 28 7.27 43.25 13.38
CA CYS A 28 7.19 43.15 14.84
C CYS A 28 6.31 44.27 15.44
N GLN A 29 6.31 45.46 14.85
CA GLN A 29 5.44 46.58 15.24
C GLN A 29 3.98 46.26 14.94
N SER A 30 3.65 45.84 13.71
CA SER A 30 2.26 45.50 13.33
C SER A 30 1.66 44.32 14.08
N SER A 31 2.51 43.46 14.65
CA SER A 31 2.07 42.30 15.44
C SER A 31 1.91 42.59 16.93
N CYS A 32 2.25 43.81 17.37
CA CYS A 32 2.14 44.21 18.77
C CYS A 32 0.70 44.67 19.07
N PRO A 33 -0.04 44.01 19.97
CA PRO A 33 -1.41 44.40 20.30
C PRO A 33 -1.52 45.68 21.14
N GLU A 34 -0.42 46.14 21.74
CA GLU A 34 -0.37 47.30 22.65
C GLU A 34 0.54 48.42 22.10
N ASP A 35 0.92 48.34 20.82
CA ASP A 35 1.83 49.28 20.15
C ASP A 35 3.10 49.60 20.96
N ALA A 36 3.63 48.60 21.66
CA ALA A 36 4.79 48.74 22.53
C ALA A 36 6.14 48.75 21.78
N ILE A 37 6.13 48.73 20.44
CA ILE A 37 7.32 48.63 19.60
C ILE A 37 7.31 49.78 18.59
N GLU A 38 8.27 50.69 18.73
CA GLU A 38 8.51 51.81 17.80
C GLU A 38 9.81 51.55 17.03
N MET A 39 9.92 52.00 15.78
CA MET A 39 11.14 51.81 14.98
C MET A 39 12.03 53.04 15.01
N ASN A 40 13.34 52.84 15.13
CA ASN A 40 14.32 53.91 14.93
C ASN A 40 14.59 54.17 13.44
N ASP A 41 15.30 55.25 13.13
CA ASP A 41 15.67 55.63 11.75
C ASP A 41 16.54 54.59 11.02
N LYS A 42 17.10 53.62 11.75
CA LYS A 42 17.88 52.49 11.22
C LYS A 42 17.05 51.22 11.01
N GLY A 43 15.74 51.25 11.27
CA GLY A 43 14.82 50.12 11.10
C GLY A 43 14.89 49.06 12.20
N GLU A 44 15.50 49.38 13.35
CA GLU A 44 15.55 48.52 14.52
C GLU A 44 14.39 48.82 15.49
N PRO A 45 13.77 47.79 16.09
CA PRO A 45 12.67 47.98 17.04
C PRO A 45 13.16 48.45 18.42
N ILE A 46 12.70 49.63 18.84
CA ILE A 46 12.76 50.14 20.22
C ILE A 46 11.51 49.66 20.95
N ILE A 47 11.70 48.90 22.03
CA ILE A 47 10.60 48.33 22.82
C ILE A 47 10.37 49.19 24.05
N ASN A 48 9.15 49.71 24.19
CA ASN A 48 8.73 50.44 25.37
C ASN A 48 8.36 49.45 26.50
N ILE A 49 9.15 49.49 27.56
CA ILE A 49 9.12 48.56 28.69
C ILE A 49 7.78 48.66 29.45
N GLU A 50 7.19 49.85 29.53
CA GLU A 50 5.96 50.10 30.30
C GLU A 50 4.70 49.59 29.60
N LYS A 51 4.70 49.53 28.26
CA LYS A 51 3.57 49.06 27.45
C LYS A 51 3.66 47.57 27.09
N CYS A 52 4.79 46.91 27.36
CA CYS A 52 5.01 45.53 26.95
C CYS A 52 4.30 44.54 27.89
N ILE A 53 3.26 43.86 27.38
CA ILE A 53 2.50 42.86 28.14
C ILE A 53 3.08 41.43 28.13
N GLY A 54 4.25 41.23 27.50
CA GLY A 54 4.92 39.92 27.46
C GLY A 54 4.19 38.83 26.65
N CYS A 55 3.43 39.22 25.61
CA CYS A 55 2.59 38.29 24.84
C CYS A 55 3.34 37.35 23.87
N ARG A 56 4.66 37.50 23.70
CA ARG A 56 5.55 36.69 22.83
C ARG A 56 5.20 36.64 21.33
N LYS A 57 4.21 37.41 20.87
CA LYS A 57 3.85 37.49 19.43
C LYS A 57 4.99 38.04 18.58
N CYS A 58 5.69 39.06 19.09
CA CYS A 58 6.84 39.67 18.41
C CYS A 58 8.00 38.69 18.17
N VAL A 59 8.23 37.73 19.08
CA VAL A 59 9.26 36.68 18.94
C VAL A 59 8.89 35.71 17.81
N LYS A 60 7.62 35.26 17.76
CA LYS A 60 7.15 34.30 16.75
C LYS A 60 7.15 34.84 15.32
N VAL A 61 6.95 36.15 15.16
CA VAL A 61 6.85 36.79 13.83
C VAL A 61 8.23 37.22 13.31
N CYS A 62 9.27 37.22 14.15
CA CYS A 62 10.61 37.63 13.76
C CYS A 62 11.32 36.53 12.96
N PRO A 63 11.58 36.70 11.65
CA PRO A 63 12.25 35.67 10.84
C PRO A 63 13.74 35.50 11.17
N ALA A 64 14.34 36.48 11.85
CA ALA A 64 15.74 36.47 12.26
C ALA A 64 15.95 36.14 13.75
N GLU A 65 14.87 35.78 14.47
CA GLU A 65 14.90 35.48 15.92
C GLU A 65 15.62 36.57 16.75
N ALA A 66 15.51 37.83 16.34
CA ALA A 66 16.26 38.95 16.92
C ALA A 66 15.69 39.44 18.27
N LEU A 67 14.52 38.94 18.68
CA LEU A 67 13.82 39.35 19.90
C LEU A 67 13.78 38.21 20.91
N GLU A 68 14.27 38.46 22.12
CA GLU A 68 14.22 37.53 23.25
C GLU A 68 13.33 38.05 24.39
N MET A 69 12.86 37.16 25.25
CA MET A 69 12.13 37.55 26.45
C MET A 69 13.10 37.67 27.62
N PHE A 70 13.30 38.89 28.11
CA PHE A 70 14.09 39.17 29.30
C PHE A 70 13.20 39.22 30.54
N TYR A 71 13.67 38.63 31.64
CA TYR A 71 13.00 38.65 32.94
C TYR A 71 13.84 39.48 33.90
N THR A 72 13.22 40.33 34.71
CA THR A 72 13.98 41.11 35.70
C THR A 72 14.53 40.18 36.81
N PRO A 73 15.59 40.59 37.54
CA PRO A 73 16.19 39.76 38.60
C PRO A 73 15.22 39.38 39.72
N GLU A 74 14.18 40.20 39.94
CA GLU A 74 13.11 39.94 40.91
C GLU A 74 12.12 38.89 40.40
N GLU A 75 11.78 38.93 39.11
CA GLU A 75 10.94 37.94 38.45
C GLU A 75 11.64 36.57 38.33
N GLN A 76 12.95 36.57 38.13
CA GLN A 76 13.76 35.35 38.16
C GLN A 76 13.80 34.70 39.54
N LYS A 77 13.82 35.48 40.64
CA LYS A 77 13.71 34.95 42.01
C LYS A 77 12.34 34.32 42.27
N ILE A 78 11.27 34.92 41.76
CA ILE A 78 9.90 34.36 41.85
C ILE A 78 9.78 33.07 41.02
N LEU A 79 10.36 33.04 39.81
CA LEU A 79 10.45 31.83 38.99
C LEU A 79 11.29 30.73 39.65
N ALA A 80 12.39 31.09 40.34
CA ALA A 80 13.21 30.14 41.09
C ALA A 80 12.47 29.56 42.31
N GLN A 81 11.67 30.36 43.01
CA GLN A 81 10.81 29.89 44.11
C GLN A 81 9.69 28.96 43.61
N LEU A 82 9.11 29.24 42.44
CA LEU A 82 8.13 28.37 41.77
C LEU A 82 8.77 27.07 41.24
N ALA A 83 10.01 27.13 40.76
CA ALA A 83 10.75 25.95 40.32
C ALA A 83 11.18 25.07 41.50
N ALA A 84 11.53 25.66 42.66
CA ALA A 84 11.86 24.92 43.87
C ALA A 84 10.66 24.18 44.48
N SER A 85 9.45 24.73 44.33
CA SER A 85 8.19 24.06 44.70
C SER A 85 7.71 23.03 43.67
N ALA A 86 8.34 22.99 42.48
CA ALA A 86 8.08 22.02 41.41
C ALA A 86 9.13 20.88 41.34
N LYS A 87 10.11 20.82 42.27
CA LYS A 87 11.13 19.75 42.35
C LYS A 87 10.58 18.44 42.92
N GLY A 88 9.52 17.95 42.29
CA GLY A 88 8.90 16.65 42.52
C GLY A 88 8.35 16.05 41.25
N THR A 89 8.95 16.34 40.08
CA THR A 89 8.67 15.68 38.80
C THR A 89 9.75 16.08 37.77
N ASP A 90 10.98 15.60 37.97
CA ASP A 90 11.97 15.55 36.88
C ASP A 90 11.75 14.24 36.10
N THR A 91 10.69 14.24 35.29
CA THR A 91 10.60 13.40 34.09
C THR A 91 10.49 14.36 32.92
N ILE A 92 11.46 14.23 32.01
CA ILE A 92 11.50 14.75 30.64
C ILE A 92 10.08 15.05 30.14
N GLU A 93 9.83 16.29 29.70
CA GLU A 93 8.60 16.71 29.03
C GLU A 93 8.41 15.95 27.71
N VAL A 94 8.10 14.66 27.80
CA VAL A 94 7.31 13.93 26.81
C VAL A 94 5.89 14.39 27.06
N SER A 95 5.30 14.98 26.03
CA SER A 95 3.98 15.58 26.11
C SER A 95 2.97 14.58 26.71
N ILE A 96 2.12 15.03 27.64
CA ILE A 96 1.12 14.21 28.34
C ILE A 96 0.15 13.50 27.36
N GLY A 97 0.16 13.86 26.06
CA GLY A 97 -0.53 13.14 24.99
C GLY A 97 0.20 11.90 24.42
N GLU A 98 1.53 11.84 24.46
CA GLU A 98 2.33 10.75 23.89
C GLU A 98 2.31 9.47 24.75
N ALA A 99 2.32 9.60 26.07
CA ALA A 99 2.18 8.46 26.99
C ALA A 99 0.77 7.82 26.92
N SER A 100 -0.26 8.66 26.82
CA SER A 100 -1.67 8.24 26.66
C SER A 100 -1.90 7.49 25.33
N ALA A 101 -1.26 7.93 24.24
CA ALA A 101 -1.34 7.27 22.94
C ALA A 101 -0.62 5.90 22.97
N LEU A 102 0.55 5.81 23.60
CA LEU A 102 1.31 4.56 23.73
C LEU A 102 0.60 3.48 24.57
N ASP A 103 -0.13 3.88 25.60
CA ASP A 103 -0.91 2.93 26.41
C ASP A 103 -2.17 2.43 25.69
N GLN A 104 -2.80 3.26 24.85
CA GLN A 104 -3.91 2.82 24.00
C GLN A 104 -3.46 1.87 22.90
N ILE A 105 -2.22 1.97 22.41
CA ILE A 105 -1.67 1.12 21.35
C ILE A 105 -1.54 -0.35 21.79
N LYS A 106 -1.30 -0.63 23.09
CA LYS A 106 -1.15 -2.00 23.61
C LYS A 106 -2.44 -2.84 23.59
N GLU A 107 -3.60 -2.19 23.50
CA GLU A 107 -4.89 -2.89 23.39
C GLU A 107 -5.12 -3.46 21.99
N TYR A 108 -4.38 -2.98 20.98
CA TYR A 108 -4.57 -3.42 19.60
C TYR A 108 -3.81 -4.71 19.36
N ARG A 109 -4.52 -5.76 18.93
CA ARG A 109 -3.91 -7.06 18.61
C ARG A 109 -4.55 -7.67 17.37
N GLY A 110 -3.73 -8.38 16.60
CA GLY A 110 -4.18 -9.16 15.45
C GLY A 110 -3.90 -8.49 14.12
N VAL A 111 -3.67 -9.35 13.12
CA VAL A 111 -3.48 -8.96 11.72
C VAL A 111 -4.78 -9.22 10.99
N TRP A 112 -5.37 -8.18 10.42
CA TRP A 112 -6.62 -8.28 9.65
C TRP A 112 -6.34 -8.20 8.16
N VAL A 113 -6.99 -9.09 7.40
CA VAL A 113 -7.01 -9.07 5.94
C VAL A 113 -8.45 -8.87 5.48
N PHE A 114 -8.68 -7.83 4.67
CA PHE A 114 -9.97 -7.64 4.01
C PHE A 114 -10.06 -8.56 2.78
N VAL A 115 -11.09 -9.40 2.74
CA VAL A 115 -11.34 -10.29 1.60
C VAL A 115 -12.25 -9.56 0.62
N GLU A 116 -11.66 -9.12 -0.47
CA GLU A 116 -12.37 -8.52 -1.59
C GLU A 116 -13.07 -9.62 -2.39
N HIS A 117 -14.34 -9.38 -2.72
CA HIS A 117 -15.11 -10.22 -3.63
C HIS A 117 -15.94 -9.35 -4.56
N THR A 118 -16.25 -9.88 -5.73
CA THR A 118 -17.18 -9.28 -6.70
C THR A 118 -18.21 -10.36 -7.02
N GLU A 119 -19.48 -10.08 -6.73
CA GLU A 119 -20.60 -11.03 -6.95
C GLU A 119 -20.39 -12.43 -6.32
N GLY A 120 -19.69 -12.50 -5.17
CA GLY A 120 -19.38 -13.76 -4.49
C GLY A 120 -18.13 -14.48 -5.01
N GLU A 121 -17.47 -13.96 -6.04
CA GLU A 121 -16.15 -14.45 -6.45
C GLU A 121 -15.04 -13.66 -5.75
N PRO A 122 -14.13 -14.33 -5.03
CA PRO A 122 -13.05 -13.66 -4.29
C PRO A 122 -11.95 -13.22 -5.25
N ALA A 123 -11.41 -12.02 -5.04
CA ALA A 123 -10.22 -11.58 -5.75
C ALA A 123 -9.00 -12.38 -5.27
N THR A 124 -8.14 -12.80 -6.21
CA THR A 124 -6.93 -13.61 -5.92
C THR A 124 -5.99 -12.92 -4.93
N VAL A 125 -5.93 -11.58 -4.96
CA VAL A 125 -5.15 -10.76 -4.02
C VAL A 125 -5.53 -11.01 -2.55
N SER A 126 -6.79 -11.36 -2.26
CA SER A 126 -7.24 -11.68 -0.91
C SER A 126 -6.50 -12.89 -0.34
N TRP A 127 -6.22 -13.89 -1.18
CA TRP A 127 -5.51 -15.12 -0.80
C TRP A 127 -4.00 -14.89 -0.65
N GLU A 128 -3.42 -14.11 -1.55
CA GLU A 128 -2.03 -13.66 -1.44
C GLU A 128 -1.79 -12.88 -0.15
N LEU A 129 -2.75 -12.02 0.23
CA LEU A 129 -2.73 -11.25 1.47
C LEU A 129 -2.86 -12.11 2.72
N LEU A 130 -3.67 -13.18 2.70
CA LEU A 130 -3.71 -14.14 3.81
C LEU A 130 -2.36 -14.85 3.98
N GLY A 131 -1.67 -15.17 2.88
CA GLY A 131 -0.33 -15.74 2.93
C GLY A 131 0.70 -14.80 3.55
N ALA A 132 0.72 -13.54 3.12
CA ALA A 132 1.58 -12.51 3.68
C ALA A 132 1.21 -12.20 5.14
N GLY A 133 -0.07 -12.01 5.42
CA GLY A 133 -0.62 -11.78 6.75
C GLY A 133 -0.29 -12.90 7.73
N GLY A 134 -0.32 -14.17 7.28
CA GLY A 134 0.06 -15.33 8.10
C GLY A 134 1.55 -15.34 8.46
N LYS A 135 2.43 -14.87 7.58
CA LYS A 135 3.86 -14.69 7.91
C LYS A 135 4.04 -13.58 8.95
N LEU A 136 3.38 -12.43 8.76
CA LEU A 136 3.43 -11.31 9.71
C LEU A 136 2.87 -11.70 11.08
N ALA A 137 1.74 -12.42 11.10
CA ALA A 137 1.09 -12.91 12.31
C ALA A 137 1.99 -13.87 13.10
N LYS A 138 2.72 -14.76 12.41
CA LYS A 138 3.71 -15.66 13.04
C LYS A 138 4.88 -14.90 13.65
N THR A 139 5.41 -13.88 12.96
CA THR A 139 6.51 -13.05 13.48
C THR A 139 6.09 -12.25 14.72
N LEU A 140 4.86 -11.73 14.72
CA LEU A 140 4.30 -10.95 15.83
C LEU A 140 3.71 -11.82 16.97
N GLY A 141 3.51 -13.12 16.74
CA GLY A 141 2.85 -14.02 17.69
C GLY A 141 1.37 -13.68 17.93
N VAL A 142 0.68 -13.13 16.93
CA VAL A 142 -0.74 -12.73 17.00
C VAL A 142 -1.60 -13.57 16.07
N GLU A 143 -2.91 -13.51 16.27
CA GLU A 143 -3.88 -14.22 15.43
C GLU A 143 -4.08 -13.52 14.07
N LEU A 144 -4.21 -14.32 13.01
CA LEU A 144 -4.62 -13.85 11.68
C LEU A 144 -6.15 -13.85 11.61
N CYS A 145 -6.74 -12.69 11.36
CA CYS A 145 -8.17 -12.56 11.12
C CYS A 145 -8.46 -12.13 9.68
N SER A 146 -9.56 -12.62 9.11
CA SER A 146 -10.09 -12.15 7.83
C SER A 146 -11.43 -11.44 8.03
N VAL A 147 -11.66 -10.36 7.29
CA VAL A 147 -12.93 -9.63 7.29
C VAL A 147 -13.61 -9.85 5.95
N VAL A 148 -14.81 -10.42 5.98
CA VAL A 148 -15.65 -10.70 4.81
C VAL A 148 -16.96 -9.94 4.97
N VAL A 149 -17.25 -9.04 4.02
CA VAL A 149 -18.48 -8.23 4.01
C VAL A 149 -19.18 -8.48 2.68
N GLY A 150 -20.43 -8.93 2.69
CA GLY A 150 -21.16 -9.25 1.44
C GLY A 150 -22.60 -9.70 1.69
N ASP A 151 -23.20 -10.29 0.65
CA ASP A 151 -24.51 -10.92 0.68
C ASP A 151 -24.35 -12.41 0.33
N LYS A 152 -24.72 -13.31 1.25
CA LYS A 152 -24.61 -14.78 1.11
C LYS A 152 -23.19 -15.30 0.86
N VAL A 153 -22.19 -14.70 1.50
CA VAL A 153 -20.75 -14.98 1.30
C VAL A 153 -20.17 -16.02 2.28
N GLU A 154 -21.01 -16.88 2.87
CA GLU A 154 -20.55 -17.89 3.85
C GLU A 154 -19.50 -18.85 3.28
N GLN A 155 -19.55 -19.13 1.97
CA GLN A 155 -18.57 -19.98 1.28
C GLN A 155 -17.16 -19.37 1.32
N LEU A 156 -17.05 -18.05 1.14
CA LEU A 156 -15.77 -17.33 1.19
C LEU A 156 -15.12 -17.39 2.56
N CYS A 157 -15.92 -17.47 3.63
CA CYS A 157 -15.40 -17.65 4.98
C CYS A 157 -14.69 -18.99 5.12
N GLN A 158 -15.26 -20.07 4.58
CA GLN A 158 -14.66 -21.40 4.63
C GLN A 158 -13.35 -21.45 3.83
N GLU A 159 -13.33 -20.82 2.64
CA GLU A 159 -12.11 -20.70 1.85
C GLU A 159 -11.03 -19.88 2.58
N SER A 160 -11.40 -18.77 3.22
CA SER A 160 -10.47 -17.95 4.00
C SER A 160 -9.81 -18.74 5.13
N VAL A 161 -10.57 -19.60 5.81
CA VAL A 161 -10.03 -20.50 6.84
C VAL A 161 -9.04 -21.50 6.22
N ALA A 162 -9.35 -22.06 5.05
CA ALA A 162 -8.46 -22.99 4.36
C ALA A 162 -7.14 -22.34 3.90
N TYR A 163 -7.12 -21.02 3.73
CA TYR A 163 -5.90 -20.26 3.43
C TYR A 163 -5.14 -19.77 4.68
N GLY A 164 -5.58 -20.16 5.89
CA GLY A 164 -4.87 -19.96 7.14
C GLY A 164 -5.46 -18.90 8.08
N ALA A 165 -6.64 -18.35 7.80
CA ALA A 165 -7.30 -17.43 8.74
C ALA A 165 -7.76 -18.17 10.01
N SER A 166 -7.34 -17.69 11.18
CA SER A 166 -7.73 -18.25 12.48
C SER A 166 -9.11 -17.76 12.92
N ARG A 167 -9.44 -16.51 12.63
CA ARG A 167 -10.78 -15.93 12.85
C ARG A 167 -11.31 -15.27 11.60
N VAL A 168 -12.59 -15.45 11.31
CA VAL A 168 -13.27 -14.81 10.18
C VAL A 168 -14.43 -13.97 10.70
N TYR A 169 -14.34 -12.65 10.52
CA TYR A 169 -15.46 -11.74 10.78
C TYR A 169 -16.34 -11.67 9.55
N LEU A 170 -17.56 -12.20 9.67
CA LEU A 170 -18.56 -12.21 8.61
C LEU A 170 -19.61 -11.15 8.91
N MET A 171 -19.80 -10.24 7.95
CA MET A 171 -20.97 -9.35 7.88
C MET A 171 -21.77 -9.70 6.64
N ASP A 172 -22.88 -10.39 6.86
CA ASP A 172 -23.80 -10.80 5.81
C ASP A 172 -25.08 -9.96 5.88
N ALA A 173 -25.31 -9.14 4.85
CA ALA A 173 -26.55 -8.39 4.71
C ALA A 173 -26.81 -8.04 3.23
N PRO A 174 -28.08 -8.00 2.80
CA PRO A 174 -28.44 -7.68 1.41
C PRO A 174 -28.00 -6.27 0.98
N VAL A 175 -27.80 -5.37 1.94
CA VAL A 175 -27.25 -4.02 1.71
C VAL A 175 -25.82 -4.05 1.16
N PHE A 176 -25.08 -5.15 1.35
CA PHE A 176 -23.70 -5.30 0.88
C PHE A 176 -23.59 -6.03 -0.47
N HIS A 177 -24.72 -6.36 -1.11
CA HIS A 177 -24.74 -7.07 -2.40
C HIS A 177 -23.89 -6.37 -3.47
N TYR A 178 -24.07 -5.05 -3.62
CA TYR A 178 -23.20 -4.23 -4.46
C TYR A 178 -22.20 -3.46 -3.61
N TYR A 179 -20.96 -3.37 -4.11
CA TYR A 179 -19.95 -2.53 -3.49
C TYR A 179 -20.39 -1.06 -3.50
N ARG A 180 -20.41 -0.47 -2.30
CA ARG A 180 -20.64 0.97 -2.09
C ARG A 180 -19.69 1.43 -0.99
N THR A 181 -18.90 2.45 -1.29
CA THR A 181 -17.86 2.96 -0.39
C THR A 181 -18.41 3.29 0.99
N GLU A 182 -19.58 3.91 1.08
CA GLU A 182 -20.17 4.34 2.35
C GLU A 182 -20.56 3.16 3.26
N THR A 183 -21.22 2.14 2.71
CA THR A 183 -21.71 0.99 3.50
C THR A 183 -20.55 0.14 3.98
N TYR A 184 -19.58 -0.15 3.09
CA TYR A 184 -18.38 -0.91 3.42
C TYR A 184 -17.48 -0.14 4.42
N ASN A 185 -17.31 1.17 4.25
CA ASN A 185 -16.54 1.99 5.19
C ASN A 185 -17.17 1.96 6.60
N LYS A 186 -18.49 2.16 6.70
CA LYS A 186 -19.21 2.10 7.99
C LYS A 186 -19.06 0.73 8.66
N ALA A 187 -19.21 -0.35 7.90
CA ALA A 187 -19.07 -1.73 8.37
C ALA A 187 -17.66 -2.02 8.93
N ILE A 188 -16.62 -1.70 8.16
CA ILE A 188 -15.22 -1.93 8.56
C ILE A 188 -14.86 -1.03 9.75
N CYS A 189 -15.26 0.24 9.73
CA CYS A 189 -15.03 1.14 10.87
C CYS A 189 -15.69 0.64 12.17
N TYR A 190 -16.87 0.02 12.08
CA TYR A 190 -17.53 -0.59 13.24
C TYR A 190 -16.72 -1.77 13.78
N LEU A 191 -16.29 -2.68 12.91
CA LEU A 191 -15.47 -3.84 13.29
C LEU A 191 -14.14 -3.42 13.91
N VAL A 192 -13.43 -2.49 13.29
CA VAL A 192 -12.14 -1.99 13.77
C VAL A 192 -12.27 -1.33 15.14
N LYS A 193 -13.35 -0.58 15.40
CA LYS A 193 -13.59 0.03 16.72
C LYS A 193 -13.92 -0.98 17.80
N LYS A 194 -14.63 -2.06 17.45
CA LYS A 194 -15.04 -3.12 18.39
C LYS A 194 -13.88 -4.03 18.78
N TYR A 195 -13.08 -4.44 17.80
CA TYR A 195 -12.05 -5.47 17.98
C TYR A 195 -10.61 -4.94 17.99
N LYS A 196 -10.40 -3.68 17.63
CA LYS A 196 -9.11 -2.98 17.70
C LYS A 196 -7.93 -3.79 17.10
N PRO A 197 -7.90 -4.07 15.79
CA PRO A 197 -6.78 -4.76 15.15
C PRO A 197 -5.51 -3.90 15.09
N GLU A 198 -4.34 -4.54 15.14
CA GLU A 198 -3.07 -3.83 15.03
C GLU A 198 -2.74 -3.47 13.58
N ILE A 199 -2.96 -4.40 12.66
CA ILE A 199 -2.67 -4.26 11.23
C ILE A 199 -3.94 -4.55 10.43
N LEU A 200 -4.19 -3.76 9.39
CA LEU A 200 -5.27 -4.01 8.42
C LEU A 200 -4.71 -3.94 6.99
N LEU A 201 -4.75 -5.07 6.29
CA LEU A 201 -4.28 -5.23 4.92
C LEU A 201 -5.46 -5.31 3.96
N MET A 202 -5.35 -4.61 2.83
CA MET A 202 -6.35 -4.59 1.75
C MET A 202 -5.67 -4.76 0.40
N GLY A 203 -6.39 -5.21 -0.62
CA GLY A 203 -5.86 -5.30 -1.97
C GLY A 203 -5.74 -3.92 -2.61
N ALA A 204 -4.72 -3.68 -3.43
CA ALA A 204 -4.63 -2.46 -4.23
C ALA A 204 -5.45 -2.55 -5.53
N THR A 205 -6.65 -3.13 -5.46
CA THR A 205 -7.61 -3.20 -6.58
C THR A 205 -8.43 -1.91 -6.68
N GLY A 206 -9.29 -1.79 -7.70
CA GLY A 206 -10.21 -0.65 -7.80
C GLY A 206 -11.07 -0.47 -6.54
N LEU A 207 -11.55 -1.57 -5.95
CA LEU A 207 -12.35 -1.59 -4.72
C LEU A 207 -11.51 -1.24 -3.50
N GLY A 208 -10.38 -1.94 -3.31
CA GLY A 208 -9.56 -1.78 -2.12
C GLY A 208 -8.86 -0.42 -2.04
N ARG A 209 -8.47 0.17 -3.18
CA ARG A 209 -7.89 1.53 -3.21
C ARG A 209 -8.89 2.60 -2.80
N ASP A 210 -10.14 2.47 -3.22
CA ASP A 210 -11.23 3.37 -2.83
C ASP A 210 -11.56 3.21 -1.34
N LEU A 211 -11.80 1.97 -0.91
CA LEU A 211 -12.19 1.65 0.46
C LEU A 211 -11.11 2.02 1.49
N ALA A 212 -9.85 1.68 1.22
CA ALA A 212 -8.75 1.89 2.17
C ALA A 212 -8.58 3.38 2.49
N GLY A 213 -8.67 4.25 1.49
CA GLY A 213 -8.57 5.70 1.69
C GLY A 213 -9.71 6.25 2.55
N ALA A 214 -10.94 5.79 2.29
CA ALA A 214 -12.12 6.19 3.04
C ALA A 214 -12.08 5.72 4.51
N VAL A 215 -11.61 4.50 4.75
CA VAL A 215 -11.47 3.92 6.10
C VAL A 215 -10.34 4.61 6.88
N ALA A 216 -9.18 4.81 6.26
CA ALA A 216 -8.04 5.47 6.91
C ALA A 216 -8.37 6.90 7.36
N THR A 217 -9.09 7.65 6.52
CA THR A 217 -9.56 9.00 6.86
C THR A 217 -10.55 8.99 8.02
N LYS A 218 -11.47 8.03 8.06
CA LYS A 218 -12.48 7.96 9.14
C LYS A 218 -11.88 7.54 10.48
N LEU A 219 -10.84 6.72 10.45
CA LEU A 219 -10.11 6.25 11.63
C LEU A 219 -8.95 7.17 12.05
N ASN A 220 -8.63 8.21 11.25
CA ASN A 220 -7.47 9.08 11.45
C ASN A 220 -6.15 8.30 11.57
N THR A 221 -5.96 7.28 10.74
CA THR A 221 -4.75 6.43 10.76
C THR A 221 -3.93 6.55 9.47
N GLY A 222 -2.68 6.10 9.53
CA GLY A 222 -1.78 6.06 8.38
C GLY A 222 -2.15 4.94 7.40
N LEU A 223 -2.09 5.24 6.10
CA LEU A 223 -2.26 4.29 5.01
C LEU A 223 -1.10 4.37 4.03
N THR A 224 -0.44 3.24 3.80
CA THR A 224 0.56 3.13 2.73
C THR A 224 -0.01 2.41 1.53
N ALA A 225 -0.03 3.10 0.39
CA ALA A 225 -0.66 2.61 -0.82
C ALA A 225 0.29 1.77 -1.70
N ASP A 226 -0.24 0.72 -2.31
CA ASP A 226 0.41 -0.08 -3.37
C ASP A 226 1.78 -0.64 -2.95
N CYS A 227 1.80 -1.29 -1.79
CA CYS A 227 3.00 -1.90 -1.21
C CYS A 227 3.40 -3.15 -1.99
N THR A 228 4.71 -3.32 -2.16
CA THR A 228 5.32 -4.49 -2.78
C THR A 228 6.06 -5.36 -1.77
N GLY A 229 6.38 -4.83 -0.59
CA GLY A 229 7.01 -5.57 0.50
C GLY A 229 6.36 -5.22 1.83
N LEU A 230 6.14 -6.24 2.65
CA LEU A 230 5.67 -6.11 4.02
C LEU A 230 6.62 -6.89 4.93
N ASP A 231 7.16 -6.22 5.93
CA ASP A 231 7.98 -6.83 6.96
C ASP A 231 7.65 -6.23 8.33
N VAL A 232 8.16 -6.82 9.41
CA VAL A 232 7.95 -6.31 10.77
C VAL A 232 9.31 -6.02 11.40
N ASP A 233 9.46 -4.84 11.98
CA ASP A 233 10.65 -4.46 12.74
C ASP A 233 10.69 -5.17 14.11
N ASP A 234 11.86 -5.20 14.77
CA ASP A 234 12.05 -5.83 16.09
C ASP A 234 11.11 -5.26 17.17
N LYS A 235 10.61 -4.03 16.95
CA LYS A 235 9.67 -3.32 17.82
C LYS A 235 8.19 -3.65 17.52
N GLY A 236 7.89 -4.48 16.53
CA GLY A 236 6.53 -4.85 16.12
C GLY A 236 5.86 -3.88 15.13
N PHE A 237 6.58 -2.90 14.59
CA PHE A 237 6.02 -1.99 13.57
C PHE A 237 6.04 -2.62 12.18
N LEU A 238 4.99 -2.35 11.40
CA LEU A 238 4.88 -2.84 10.02
C LEU A 238 5.73 -1.95 9.10
N LEU A 239 6.79 -2.52 8.54
CA LEU A 239 7.62 -1.93 7.50
C LEU A 239 6.95 -2.16 6.15
N GLN A 240 6.42 -1.07 5.57
CA GLN A 240 5.67 -1.09 4.34
C GLN A 240 6.53 -0.52 3.22
N THR A 241 7.06 -1.40 2.37
CA THR A 241 7.91 -0.99 1.26
C THR A 241 7.07 -0.82 0.01
N ARG A 242 7.12 0.38 -0.59
CA ARG A 242 6.41 0.70 -1.83
C ARG A 242 7.30 1.44 -2.84
N PRO A 243 7.08 1.22 -4.14
CA PRO A 243 7.63 2.07 -5.18
C PRO A 243 6.94 3.44 -5.22
N ALA A 244 7.72 4.52 -5.30
CA ALA A 244 7.29 5.88 -5.55
C ALA A 244 7.95 6.42 -6.83
N PHE A 245 7.46 7.55 -7.34
CA PHE A 245 7.99 8.20 -8.56
C PHE A 245 8.11 7.25 -9.76
N GLY A 246 7.02 6.54 -10.08
CA GLY A 246 6.98 5.63 -11.24
C GLY A 246 7.85 4.37 -11.09
N GLY A 247 8.29 4.03 -9.88
CA GLY A 247 9.13 2.86 -9.60
C GLY A 247 10.61 3.17 -9.38
N ASN A 248 11.04 4.43 -9.54
CA ASN A 248 12.45 4.80 -9.41
C ASN A 248 12.94 4.87 -7.97
N ILE A 249 12.04 5.09 -7.01
CA ILE A 249 12.40 5.20 -5.59
C ILE A 249 11.62 4.14 -4.81
N MET A 250 12.34 3.32 -4.06
CA MET A 250 11.74 2.42 -3.08
C MET A 250 11.72 3.12 -1.73
N ALA A 251 10.53 3.29 -1.15
CA ALA A 251 10.34 3.91 0.14
C ALA A 251 9.77 2.89 1.13
N THR A 252 10.45 2.70 2.25
CA THR A 252 9.94 1.93 3.38
C THR A 252 9.33 2.90 4.38
N ILE A 253 8.01 2.78 4.57
CA ILE A 253 7.20 3.66 5.43
C ILE A 253 6.68 2.81 6.58
N PHE A 254 6.64 3.39 7.78
CA PHE A 254 6.06 2.75 8.95
C PHE A 254 5.27 3.78 9.76
N THR A 255 4.28 3.30 10.52
CA THR A 255 3.36 4.16 11.26
C THR A 255 3.57 3.97 12.76
N GLU A 256 4.30 4.90 13.39
CA GLU A 256 4.63 4.82 14.82
C GLU A 256 3.43 5.10 15.73
N ARG A 257 2.64 6.12 15.40
CA ARG A 257 1.75 6.80 16.37
C ARG A 257 0.27 6.42 16.26
N THR A 258 -0.16 5.84 15.14
CA THR A 258 -1.58 5.58 14.87
C THR A 258 -1.84 4.09 14.63
N ARG A 259 -3.07 3.67 14.94
CA ARG A 259 -3.58 2.30 14.77
C ARG A 259 -5.00 2.35 14.22
N PRO A 260 -5.43 1.36 13.42
CA PRO A 260 -4.64 0.24 12.87
C PRO A 260 -3.60 0.71 11.84
N GLN A 261 -2.48 0.00 11.73
CA GLN A 261 -1.52 0.22 10.64
C GLN A 261 -2.12 -0.31 9.34
N MET A 262 -2.43 0.57 8.38
CA MET A 262 -3.11 0.18 7.15
C MET A 262 -2.15 0.13 5.96
N SER A 263 -2.32 -0.89 5.11
CA SER A 263 -1.61 -1.02 3.84
C SER A 263 -2.55 -1.51 2.75
N THR A 264 -2.44 -0.94 1.55
CA THR A 264 -2.89 -1.65 0.34
C THR A 264 -1.70 -2.35 -0.31
N VAL A 265 -1.87 -3.61 -0.70
CA VAL A 265 -0.83 -4.42 -1.32
C VAL A 265 -1.13 -4.64 -2.78
N ARG A 266 -0.11 -4.49 -3.62
CA ARG A 266 -0.24 -4.72 -5.06
C ARG A 266 -0.66 -6.18 -5.35
N PRO A 267 -1.69 -6.40 -6.17
CA PRO A 267 -2.04 -7.74 -6.63
C PRO A 267 -0.85 -8.45 -7.28
N HIS A 268 -0.79 -9.76 -7.10
CA HIS A 268 0.24 -10.64 -7.61
C HIS A 268 1.62 -10.43 -7.03
N VAL A 269 1.85 -9.60 -6.01
CA VAL A 269 3.20 -9.46 -5.44
C VAL A 269 3.51 -10.53 -4.40
N MET A 270 2.53 -10.86 -3.56
CA MET A 270 2.69 -11.84 -2.50
C MET A 270 2.43 -13.25 -3.02
N LEU A 271 3.10 -14.25 -2.44
CA LEU A 271 2.94 -15.64 -2.83
C LEU A 271 1.61 -16.19 -2.29
N LEU A 272 0.86 -16.91 -3.14
CA LEU A 272 -0.31 -17.65 -2.70
C LEU A 272 0.12 -18.80 -1.76
N PRO A 273 -0.43 -18.89 -0.54
CA PRO A 273 -0.19 -20.01 0.34
C PRO A 273 -0.91 -21.26 -0.18
N CYS A 274 -0.36 -22.44 0.11
CA CYS A 274 -1.05 -23.70 -0.16
C CYS A 274 -2.33 -23.79 0.68
N LYS A 275 -3.44 -24.21 0.05
CA LYS A 275 -4.69 -24.50 0.76
C LYS A 275 -4.46 -25.64 1.74
N ASP A 276 -4.76 -25.39 3.01
CA ASP A 276 -4.77 -26.41 4.05
C ASP A 276 -6.19 -26.55 4.61
N THR A 277 -6.87 -27.62 4.19
CA THR A 277 -8.24 -27.92 4.61
C THR A 277 -8.34 -28.45 6.04
N SER A 278 -7.20 -28.71 6.71
CA SER A 278 -7.17 -29.18 8.10
C SER A 278 -7.30 -28.04 9.13
N HIS A 279 -7.17 -26.78 8.68
CA HIS A 279 -7.24 -25.62 9.56
C HIS A 279 -8.64 -25.42 10.12
N LYS A 280 -8.75 -25.28 11.44
CA LYS A 280 -10.01 -24.95 12.12
C LYS A 280 -10.00 -23.48 12.50
N GLY A 281 -10.77 -22.68 11.78
CA GLY A 281 -10.99 -21.26 12.08
C GLY A 281 -12.36 -21.02 12.72
N GLU A 282 -12.47 -19.95 13.50
CA GLU A 282 -13.71 -19.51 14.13
C GLU A 282 -14.41 -18.45 13.24
N ILE A 283 -15.69 -18.64 12.93
CA ILE A 283 -16.48 -17.67 12.15
C ILE A 283 -17.35 -16.86 13.12
N ILE A 284 -17.07 -15.57 13.23
CA ILE A 284 -17.81 -14.63 14.07
C ILE A 284 -18.75 -13.82 13.16
N ARG A 285 -20.06 -14.04 13.32
CA ARG A 285 -21.09 -13.30 12.58
C ARG A 285 -21.46 -12.03 13.33
N GLU A 286 -21.31 -10.89 12.67
CA GLU A 286 -21.71 -9.59 13.18
C GLU A 286 -22.79 -8.99 12.28
N SER A 287 -23.89 -8.56 12.88
CA SER A 287 -24.95 -7.86 12.16
C SER A 287 -24.82 -6.36 12.36
N PHE A 288 -24.69 -5.61 11.27
CA PHE A 288 -24.71 -4.15 11.30
C PHE A 288 -25.98 -3.65 10.61
N GLN A 289 -26.88 -3.01 11.38
CA GLN A 289 -28.13 -2.50 10.85
C GLN A 289 -27.89 -1.16 10.13
N ILE A 290 -27.57 -1.22 8.83
CA ILE A 290 -27.66 -0.07 7.93
C ILE A 290 -29.00 -0.17 7.23
N LYS A 291 -29.78 0.92 7.26
CA LYS A 291 -30.96 1.01 6.43
C LYS A 291 -30.58 1.50 5.04
N GLU A 292 -31.21 0.94 4.02
CA GLU A 292 -30.94 1.30 2.63
C GLU A 292 -31.34 2.75 2.30
N GLU A 293 -32.30 3.31 3.05
CA GLU A 293 -32.73 4.71 2.97
C GLU A 293 -31.64 5.73 3.32
N ASP A 294 -30.63 5.34 4.11
CA ASP A 294 -29.54 6.21 4.53
C ASP A 294 -28.37 6.26 3.52
N VAL A 295 -28.42 5.43 2.46
CA VAL A 295 -27.32 5.32 1.49
C VAL A 295 -27.55 6.28 0.33
N SER A 296 -26.64 7.24 0.17
CA SER A 296 -26.76 8.28 -0.86
C SER A 296 -26.57 7.75 -2.28
N VAL A 297 -25.75 6.71 -2.45
CA VAL A 297 -25.39 6.14 -3.76
C VAL A 297 -26.22 4.89 -4.04
N LYS A 298 -26.90 4.89 -5.21
CA LYS A 298 -27.66 3.75 -5.72
C LYS A 298 -27.02 3.23 -7.00
N VAL A 299 -26.79 1.93 -7.05
CA VAL A 299 -26.33 1.24 -8.26
C VAL A 299 -27.56 0.95 -9.11
N LEU A 300 -27.62 1.54 -10.30
CA LEU A 300 -28.74 1.35 -11.23
C LEU A 300 -28.53 0.11 -12.09
N GLU A 301 -27.32 -0.04 -12.63
CA GLU A 301 -26.95 -1.12 -13.54
C GLU A 301 -25.44 -1.38 -13.44
N VAL A 302 -25.04 -2.64 -13.53
CA VAL A 302 -23.64 -3.06 -13.66
C VAL A 302 -23.49 -3.63 -15.06
N ILE A 303 -22.89 -2.85 -15.96
CA ILE A 303 -22.64 -3.27 -17.34
C ILE A 303 -21.33 -4.05 -17.35
N LYS A 304 -21.42 -5.37 -17.52
CA LYS A 304 -20.24 -6.22 -17.74
C LYS A 304 -19.80 -6.06 -19.19
N ASP A 305 -18.59 -5.57 -19.40
CA ASP A 305 -18.01 -5.47 -20.73
C ASP A 305 -17.76 -6.89 -21.28
N GLN A 306 -18.61 -7.34 -22.22
CA GLN A 306 -18.41 -8.60 -22.95
C GLN A 306 -17.19 -8.57 -23.89
N ARG A 307 -16.53 -7.41 -24.01
CA ARG A 307 -15.26 -7.22 -24.73
C ARG A 307 -14.02 -7.69 -23.95
N ALA A 308 -14.19 -8.25 -22.77
CA ALA A 308 -13.12 -8.92 -22.04
C ALA A 308 -12.84 -10.31 -22.65
N GLU A 309 -12.51 -10.38 -23.95
CA GLU A 309 -11.66 -11.46 -24.44
C GLU A 309 -10.25 -11.22 -23.86
N CYS A 310 -10.13 -11.62 -22.59
CA CYS A 310 -8.91 -11.80 -21.82
C CYS A 310 -8.17 -10.53 -21.39
N ASP A 311 -8.41 -10.11 -20.14
CA ASP A 311 -7.48 -9.19 -19.46
C ASP A 311 -6.14 -9.91 -19.23
N ILE A 312 -5.13 -9.49 -19.98
CA ILE A 312 -3.80 -10.11 -19.94
C ILE A 312 -3.12 -9.95 -18.57
N ALA A 313 -3.56 -8.99 -17.74
CA ALA A 313 -3.08 -8.85 -16.38
C ALA A 313 -3.49 -10.02 -15.47
N ALA A 314 -4.65 -10.63 -15.72
CA ALA A 314 -5.21 -11.70 -14.89
C ALA A 314 -4.88 -13.12 -15.41
N ALA A 315 -4.23 -13.22 -16.56
CA ALA A 315 -3.97 -14.51 -17.19
C ALA A 315 -2.82 -15.27 -16.50
N GLU A 316 -3.04 -16.57 -16.23
CA GLU A 316 -2.02 -17.43 -15.62
C GLU A 316 -0.89 -17.79 -16.60
N VAL A 317 -1.20 -17.86 -17.89
CA VAL A 317 -0.23 -18.14 -18.96
C VAL A 317 -0.35 -17.06 -20.03
N ILE A 318 0.78 -16.46 -20.40
CA ILE A 318 0.84 -15.43 -21.45
C ILE A 318 1.81 -15.87 -22.52
N VAL A 319 1.33 -15.97 -23.75
CA VAL A 319 2.15 -16.19 -24.95
C VAL A 319 2.31 -14.85 -25.64
N SER A 320 3.49 -14.25 -25.57
CA SER A 320 3.74 -12.91 -26.10
C SER A 320 4.51 -12.94 -27.41
N GLY A 321 3.98 -12.25 -28.42
CA GLY A 321 4.61 -12.07 -29.72
C GLY A 321 5.41 -10.78 -29.84
N GLY A 322 6.61 -10.88 -30.41
CA GLY A 322 7.47 -9.76 -30.74
C GLY A 322 7.51 -9.42 -32.23
N ARG A 323 8.43 -8.52 -32.60
CA ARG A 323 8.71 -8.19 -34.00
C ARG A 323 9.21 -9.41 -34.80
N GLY A 324 9.79 -10.40 -34.12
CA GLY A 324 10.25 -11.65 -34.75
C GLY A 324 9.13 -12.50 -35.37
N MET A 325 7.86 -12.15 -35.13
CA MET A 325 6.70 -12.81 -35.76
C MET A 325 6.50 -12.40 -37.22
N GLN A 326 7.17 -11.36 -37.73
CA GLN A 326 7.20 -10.94 -39.14
C GLN A 326 5.84 -10.69 -39.84
N GLY A 327 4.72 -10.68 -39.12
CA GLY A 327 3.39 -10.38 -39.66
C GLY A 327 2.26 -10.68 -38.67
N SER A 328 1.08 -10.09 -38.88
CA SER A 328 -0.11 -10.33 -38.07
C SER A 328 -0.69 -11.73 -38.26
N GLU A 329 -0.57 -12.31 -39.46
CA GLU A 329 -1.04 -13.66 -39.81
C GLU A 329 -0.43 -14.73 -38.90
N ASN A 330 0.81 -14.50 -38.47
CA ASN A 330 1.54 -15.42 -37.61
C ASN A 330 1.12 -15.33 -36.14
N PHE A 331 0.25 -14.40 -35.75
CA PHE A 331 -0.31 -14.42 -34.39
C PHE A 331 -1.30 -15.58 -34.19
N VAL A 332 -1.83 -16.17 -35.27
CA VAL A 332 -2.71 -17.34 -35.20
C VAL A 332 -2.02 -18.53 -34.53
N MET A 333 -0.73 -18.77 -34.78
CA MET A 333 0.01 -19.85 -34.10
C MET A 333 0.21 -19.57 -32.60
N LEU A 334 0.39 -18.30 -32.21
CA LEU A 334 0.48 -17.92 -30.80
C LEU A 334 -0.87 -18.09 -30.10
N GLN A 335 -1.97 -17.78 -30.80
CA GLN A 335 -3.31 -18.03 -30.30
C GLN A 335 -3.56 -19.51 -30.10
N GLN A 336 -3.18 -20.37 -31.04
CA GLN A 336 -3.29 -21.82 -30.88
C GLN A 336 -2.48 -22.35 -29.68
N LEU A 337 -1.25 -21.85 -29.49
CA LEU A 337 -0.45 -22.23 -28.31
C LEU A 337 -1.11 -21.75 -27.01
N ALA A 338 -1.66 -20.52 -27.01
CA ALA A 338 -2.36 -19.96 -25.87
C ALA A 338 -3.63 -20.78 -25.55
N ASP A 339 -4.44 -21.13 -26.55
CA ASP A 339 -5.66 -21.92 -26.38
C ASP A 339 -5.35 -23.31 -25.81
N GLU A 340 -4.27 -23.95 -26.29
CA GLU A 340 -3.81 -25.22 -25.72
C GLU A 340 -3.35 -25.05 -24.27
N LEU A 341 -2.69 -23.97 -23.91
CA LEU A 341 -2.23 -23.74 -22.53
C LEU A 341 -3.31 -23.16 -21.60
N GLY A 342 -4.49 -22.82 -22.13
CA GLY A 342 -5.50 -22.05 -21.38
C GLY A 342 -5.03 -20.63 -21.02
N GLY A 343 -4.13 -20.09 -21.85
CA GLY A 343 -3.52 -18.77 -21.69
C GLY A 343 -4.06 -17.73 -22.67
N VAL A 344 -3.37 -16.60 -22.71
CA VAL A 344 -3.77 -15.44 -23.52
C VAL A 344 -2.60 -14.94 -24.36
N VAL A 345 -2.91 -14.32 -25.50
CA VAL A 345 -1.89 -13.74 -26.38
C VAL A 345 -1.61 -12.29 -25.99
N GLY A 346 -0.35 -12.02 -25.66
CA GLY A 346 0.19 -10.66 -25.45
C GLY A 346 1.04 -10.19 -26.63
N CYS A 347 1.42 -8.92 -26.63
CA CYS A 347 2.33 -8.36 -27.63
C CYS A 347 3.34 -7.37 -27.05
N SER A 348 4.48 -7.23 -27.73
CA SER A 348 5.42 -6.14 -27.46
C SER A 348 4.97 -4.83 -28.12
N ARG A 349 5.47 -3.68 -27.65
CA ARG A 349 5.20 -2.37 -28.25
C ARG A 349 5.47 -2.32 -29.76
N ALA A 350 6.53 -2.99 -30.23
CA ALA A 350 6.88 -3.01 -31.65
C ALA A 350 5.78 -3.61 -32.55
N VAL A 351 4.97 -4.51 -32.01
CA VAL A 351 3.85 -5.17 -32.71
C VAL A 351 2.64 -4.23 -32.79
N VAL A 352 2.41 -3.45 -31.74
CA VAL A 352 1.35 -2.43 -31.69
C VAL A 352 1.67 -1.29 -32.65
N GLU A 353 2.92 -0.82 -32.66
CA GLU A 353 3.38 0.21 -33.60
C GLU A 353 3.31 -0.27 -35.06
N ALA A 354 3.47 -1.58 -35.31
CA ALA A 354 3.29 -2.19 -36.62
C ALA A 354 1.81 -2.43 -36.99
N GLY A 355 0.86 -2.15 -36.09
CA GLY A 355 -0.57 -2.33 -36.32
C GLY A 355 -1.06 -3.78 -36.31
N TRP A 356 -0.27 -4.72 -35.79
CA TRP A 356 -0.63 -6.15 -35.81
C TRP A 356 -1.59 -6.54 -34.70
N MET A 357 -1.54 -5.85 -33.54
CA MET A 357 -2.37 -6.12 -32.37
C MET A 357 -2.76 -4.82 -31.65
N PRO A 358 -3.91 -4.78 -30.95
CA PRO A 358 -4.35 -3.60 -30.21
C PRO A 358 -3.46 -3.31 -29.00
N ALA A 359 -3.37 -2.03 -28.62
CA ALA A 359 -2.55 -1.56 -27.50
C ALA A 359 -2.97 -2.16 -26.14
N GLU A 360 -4.22 -2.61 -26.01
CA GLU A 360 -4.73 -3.30 -24.81
C GLU A 360 -3.95 -4.59 -24.47
N ARG A 361 -3.30 -5.18 -25.49
CA ARG A 361 -2.50 -6.40 -25.36
C ARG A 361 -1.01 -6.17 -25.20
N GLN A 362 -0.60 -4.90 -25.11
CA GLN A 362 0.79 -4.52 -24.97
C GLN A 362 1.32 -4.84 -23.57
N VAL A 363 2.42 -5.57 -23.50
CA VAL A 363 3.17 -5.80 -22.26
C VAL A 363 4.38 -4.87 -22.21
N GLY A 364 4.65 -4.28 -21.05
CA GLY A 364 5.82 -3.42 -20.82
C GLY A 364 5.51 -2.20 -19.96
N GLN A 365 6.52 -1.35 -19.75
CA GLN A 365 6.47 -0.14 -18.93
C GLN A 365 5.35 0.84 -19.37
N THR A 366 5.13 0.98 -20.68
CA THR A 366 4.07 1.83 -21.26
C THR A 366 2.80 1.04 -21.57
N GLY A 367 2.76 -0.26 -21.26
CA GLY A 367 1.62 -1.14 -21.46
C GLY A 367 1.10 -1.69 -20.14
N LYS A 368 0.58 -2.92 -20.15
CA LYS A 368 0.21 -3.65 -18.94
C LYS A 368 1.43 -4.31 -18.33
N THR A 369 1.53 -4.22 -17.00
CA THR A 369 2.47 -5.03 -16.20
C THR A 369 1.76 -6.32 -15.83
N VAL A 370 2.41 -7.45 -16.06
CA VAL A 370 1.82 -8.78 -15.93
C VAL A 370 2.70 -9.66 -15.05
N ARG A 371 2.07 -10.58 -14.33
CA ARG A 371 2.76 -11.61 -13.55
C ARG A 371 2.07 -12.97 -13.73
N PRO A 372 2.17 -13.59 -14.91
CA PRO A 372 1.70 -14.95 -15.10
C PRO A 372 2.61 -15.96 -14.41
N LYS A 373 2.10 -17.18 -14.23
CA LYS A 373 2.90 -18.35 -13.85
C LYS A 373 3.89 -18.70 -14.96
N ILE A 374 3.44 -18.61 -16.22
CA ILE A 374 4.27 -18.92 -17.40
C ILE A 374 4.18 -17.77 -18.40
N TYR A 375 5.32 -17.19 -18.74
CA TYR A 375 5.47 -16.19 -19.80
C TYR A 375 6.30 -16.76 -20.94
N ILE A 376 5.72 -16.89 -22.13
CA ILE A 376 6.41 -17.37 -23.33
C ILE A 376 6.70 -16.18 -24.24
N ALA A 377 7.97 -15.80 -24.35
CA ALA A 377 8.44 -14.71 -25.19
C ALA A 377 8.86 -15.24 -26.58
N CYS A 378 8.01 -15.05 -27.58
CA CYS A 378 8.23 -15.49 -28.96
C CYS A 378 8.76 -14.34 -29.83
N GLY A 379 10.04 -14.40 -30.22
CA GLY A 379 10.65 -13.42 -31.12
C GLY A 379 10.74 -12.00 -30.54
N ILE A 380 10.95 -11.89 -29.23
CA ILE A 380 11.09 -10.64 -28.48
C ILE A 380 12.56 -10.43 -28.13
N SER A 381 13.11 -9.25 -28.44
CA SER A 381 14.51 -8.92 -28.13
C SER A 381 14.77 -8.74 -26.63
N GLY A 382 13.76 -8.31 -25.86
CA GLY A 382 13.89 -8.08 -24.41
C GLY A 382 14.42 -6.70 -24.06
N ALA A 383 13.99 -5.66 -24.78
CA ALA A 383 14.31 -4.28 -24.38
C ALA A 383 13.84 -4.01 -22.94
N ILE A 384 14.56 -3.17 -22.20
CA ILE A 384 14.26 -2.86 -20.78
C ILE A 384 12.80 -2.45 -20.59
N GLN A 385 12.24 -1.70 -21.53
CA GLN A 385 10.84 -1.26 -21.51
C GLN A 385 9.86 -2.44 -21.53
N HIS A 386 10.21 -3.56 -22.16
CA HIS A 386 9.39 -4.77 -22.16
C HIS A 386 9.61 -5.58 -20.86
N LEU A 387 10.88 -5.76 -20.47
CA LEU A 387 11.27 -6.56 -19.30
C LEU A 387 10.62 -6.08 -18.01
N VAL A 388 10.55 -4.77 -17.77
CA VAL A 388 9.89 -4.19 -16.58
C VAL A 388 8.45 -4.68 -16.42
N GLY A 389 7.75 -4.95 -17.53
CA GLY A 389 6.37 -5.40 -17.53
C GLY A 389 6.18 -6.90 -17.28
N MET A 390 7.22 -7.72 -17.32
CA MET A 390 7.11 -9.20 -17.26
C MET A 390 8.20 -9.92 -16.46
N GLN A 391 9.22 -9.21 -15.97
CA GLN A 391 10.32 -9.77 -15.16
C GLN A 391 9.85 -10.44 -13.88
N SER A 392 8.66 -10.07 -13.40
CA SER A 392 8.05 -10.61 -12.18
C SER A 392 7.36 -11.96 -12.41
N SER A 393 7.34 -12.49 -13.64
CA SER A 393 6.70 -13.78 -13.96
C SER A 393 7.46 -14.93 -13.31
N ASP A 394 6.75 -15.97 -12.88
CA ASP A 394 7.39 -17.07 -12.14
C ASP A 394 8.31 -17.92 -13.04
N VAL A 395 7.86 -18.21 -14.28
CA VAL A 395 8.66 -18.91 -15.31
C VAL A 395 8.65 -18.12 -16.61
N ILE A 396 9.84 -17.82 -17.12
CA ILE A 396 10.01 -17.13 -18.40
C ILE A 396 10.66 -18.07 -19.41
N ILE A 397 9.97 -18.33 -20.52
CA ILE A 397 10.44 -19.14 -21.64
C ILE A 397 10.70 -18.22 -22.83
N ALA A 398 11.94 -18.10 -23.27
CA ALA A 398 12.30 -17.26 -24.42
C ALA A 398 12.62 -18.11 -25.66
N ILE A 399 12.00 -17.75 -26.79
CA ILE A 399 12.27 -18.34 -28.11
C ILE A 399 12.75 -17.22 -29.03
N ASN A 400 14.02 -17.27 -29.42
CA ASN A 400 14.58 -16.25 -30.31
C ASN A 400 15.66 -16.87 -31.21
N GLN A 401 15.80 -16.34 -32.43
CA GLN A 401 16.85 -16.77 -33.35
C GLN A 401 18.23 -16.22 -32.92
N ASP A 402 18.25 -15.01 -32.35
CA ASP A 402 19.50 -14.37 -31.91
C ASP A 402 19.87 -14.81 -30.49
N LYS A 403 20.95 -15.60 -30.36
CA LYS A 403 21.49 -16.07 -29.09
C LYS A 403 21.90 -14.94 -28.14
N ASN A 404 22.21 -13.74 -28.66
CA ASN A 404 22.65 -12.59 -27.87
C ASN A 404 21.49 -11.67 -27.46
N ALA A 405 20.23 -12.08 -27.65
CA ALA A 405 19.09 -11.26 -27.28
C ALA A 405 19.01 -11.04 -25.74
N PRO A 406 18.86 -9.79 -25.26
CA PRO A 406 18.73 -9.47 -23.84
C PRO A 406 17.65 -10.25 -23.07
N ILE A 407 16.61 -10.73 -23.77
CA ILE A 407 15.56 -11.55 -23.15
C ILE A 407 16.11 -12.82 -22.47
N PHE A 408 17.23 -13.37 -22.97
CA PHE A 408 17.84 -14.58 -22.39
C PHE A 408 18.50 -14.34 -21.03
N GLU A 409 18.80 -13.09 -20.66
CA GLU A 409 19.35 -12.76 -19.34
C GLU A 409 18.32 -12.96 -18.21
N VAL A 410 17.04 -12.79 -18.52
CA VAL A 410 15.92 -12.90 -17.57
C VAL A 410 15.14 -14.21 -17.75
N ALA A 411 15.37 -14.94 -18.84
CA ALA A 411 14.66 -16.18 -19.14
C ALA A 411 15.10 -17.33 -18.24
N THR A 412 14.12 -18.06 -17.67
CA THR A 412 14.35 -19.33 -16.96
C THR A 412 14.75 -20.43 -17.94
N TYR A 413 14.10 -20.45 -19.12
CA TYR A 413 14.39 -21.39 -20.20
C TYR A 413 14.55 -20.63 -21.51
N GLY A 414 15.62 -20.92 -22.25
CA GLY A 414 15.90 -20.29 -23.53
C GLY A 414 16.04 -21.30 -24.66
N ILE A 415 15.31 -21.10 -25.76
CA ILE A 415 15.43 -21.88 -26.99
C ILE A 415 15.96 -20.95 -28.08
N VAL A 416 17.15 -21.27 -28.59
CA VAL A 416 17.72 -20.58 -29.75
C VAL A 416 17.23 -21.29 -31.01
N GLY A 417 16.37 -20.64 -31.78
CA GLY A 417 15.76 -21.26 -32.95
C GLY A 417 14.71 -20.40 -33.60
N ASP A 418 14.21 -20.86 -34.74
CA ASP A 418 13.16 -20.18 -35.47
C ASP A 418 11.79 -20.39 -34.78
N VAL A 419 11.10 -19.28 -34.49
CA VAL A 419 9.80 -19.28 -33.81
C VAL A 419 8.78 -20.10 -34.61
N PHE A 420 8.85 -20.05 -35.94
CA PHE A 420 7.96 -20.78 -36.85
C PHE A 420 8.12 -22.30 -36.83
N GLN A 421 9.28 -22.80 -36.40
CA GLN A 421 9.51 -24.24 -36.26
C GLN A 421 9.27 -24.71 -34.82
N VAL A 422 9.74 -23.91 -33.86
CA VAL A 422 9.69 -24.27 -32.45
C VAL A 422 8.26 -24.25 -31.91
N VAL A 423 7.46 -23.22 -32.22
CA VAL A 423 6.11 -23.11 -31.66
C VAL A 423 5.19 -24.24 -32.14
N PRO A 424 5.10 -24.57 -33.44
CA PRO A 424 4.30 -25.72 -33.88
C PRO A 424 4.76 -27.06 -33.28
N ALA A 425 6.07 -27.28 -33.14
CA ALA A 425 6.59 -28.50 -32.51
C ALA A 425 6.18 -28.61 -31.03
N ILE A 426 6.15 -27.50 -30.30
CA ILE A 426 5.65 -27.44 -28.92
C ILE A 426 4.15 -27.75 -28.89
N ILE A 427 3.36 -27.17 -29.80
CA ILE A 427 1.91 -27.42 -29.89
C ILE A 427 1.63 -28.91 -30.13
N GLU A 428 2.33 -29.53 -31.08
CA GLU A 428 2.20 -30.98 -31.36
C GLU A 428 2.54 -31.81 -30.13
N TYR A 429 3.65 -31.50 -29.46
CA TYR A 429 4.08 -32.22 -28.26
C TYR A 429 3.07 -32.09 -27.10
N ILE A 430 2.50 -30.90 -26.89
CA ILE A 430 1.45 -30.67 -25.88
C ILE A 430 0.19 -31.48 -26.20
N ARG A 431 -0.21 -31.51 -27.48
CA ARG A 431 -1.37 -32.31 -27.93
C ARG A 431 -1.15 -33.80 -27.75
N ASP A 432 0.06 -34.29 -28.05
CA ASP A 432 0.40 -35.70 -27.89
C ASP A 432 0.46 -36.12 -26.40
N ILE A 433 0.89 -35.22 -25.51
CA ILE A 433 0.79 -35.42 -24.05
C ILE A 433 -0.68 -35.49 -23.62
N ARG A 434 -1.52 -34.55 -24.08
CA ARG A 434 -2.95 -34.50 -23.73
C ARG A 434 -3.76 -35.69 -24.25
N THR A 435 -3.43 -36.18 -25.43
CA THR A 435 -4.08 -37.36 -26.04
C THR A 435 -3.48 -38.69 -25.55
N GLY A 436 -2.52 -38.66 -24.63
CA GLY A 436 -1.96 -39.86 -23.97
C GLY A 436 -1.07 -40.72 -24.86
N LYS A 437 -0.62 -40.23 -26.03
CA LYS A 437 0.28 -40.97 -26.92
C LYS A 437 1.72 -41.04 -26.41
N ILE A 438 2.11 -40.11 -25.53
CA ILE A 438 3.43 -40.06 -24.90
C ILE A 438 3.27 -40.39 -23.41
N CYS A 439 2.92 -41.64 -23.11
CA CYS A 439 3.07 -42.22 -21.78
C CYS A 439 4.05 -43.39 -21.90
N SER A 440 5.37 -43.11 -21.94
CA SER A 440 6.51 -44.05 -21.71
C SER A 440 7.84 -43.69 -22.43
N LYS A 441 8.29 -42.41 -22.47
CA LYS A 441 9.69 -42.11 -22.90
C LYS A 441 10.42 -41.02 -22.12
N SER A 442 9.95 -40.65 -20.93
CA SER A 442 10.60 -39.67 -20.04
C SER A 442 11.36 -40.31 -18.86
N GLU A 443 11.83 -41.56 -18.99
CA GLU A 443 12.82 -42.14 -18.06
C GLU A 443 14.23 -42.27 -18.67
N ASN A 444 14.45 -41.98 -19.96
CA ASN A 444 15.73 -42.28 -20.63
C ASN A 444 16.47 -41.08 -21.29
N ILE A 445 16.18 -39.83 -20.91
CA ILE A 445 16.88 -38.66 -21.50
C ILE A 445 17.71 -37.87 -20.46
N ILE A 446 17.56 -38.13 -19.15
CA ILE A 446 18.41 -37.51 -18.10
C ILE A 446 19.65 -38.36 -17.78
N GLY A 447 19.82 -39.52 -18.42
CA GLY A 447 20.85 -40.51 -18.10
C GLY A 447 21.84 -40.83 -19.23
N SER A 448 22.53 -39.84 -19.81
CA SER A 448 23.90 -40.05 -20.35
C SER A 448 24.46 -38.76 -20.96
N LYS A 449 25.68 -38.40 -20.53
CA LYS A 449 26.51 -37.25 -20.95
C LYS A 449 26.33 -35.94 -20.17
N LEU A 450 26.66 -36.02 -18.88
CA LEU A 450 27.55 -35.04 -18.25
C LEU A 450 28.62 -35.81 -17.45
N CYS A 451 29.67 -36.21 -18.17
CA CYS A 451 31.04 -36.24 -17.66
C CYS A 451 31.81 -35.18 -18.47
#